data_AF-A0A139I0E0-F1
#
_entry.id   AF-A0A139I0E0-F1
#
_cell.length_a   1.000
_cell.length_b   1.000
_cell.length_c   1.000
_cell.angle_alpha   90.00
_cell.angle_beta   90.00
_cell.angle_gamma   90.00
#
_symmetry.space_group_name_H-M   'P 1'
#
loop_
_entity.id
_entity.type
_entity.pdbx_description
1 polymer ?
#
loop_
_entity_poly.entity_id
_entity_poly.type
_entity_poly.pdbx_seq_one_letter_code
_entity_poly.pdbx_strand_id
1 'polypeptide(L)'
;MAPSPNFEWPSYTNTVHRSVYPAIDPSSPSNSAAGKVVLVTGGGSGVGKGIAQAYIKAGAKAVTILGRRENILSEAKRNLEKSSSPTKILTFKADIVDAKALENAFATTEKEVGPIDITVANAGYLPSPGSLTDENLDFEEYMKSFDINIKGTINTFRSFMKHKSSTGEPTFIALNTGAAHVPPFPSGSSYAASKAAQAQVISAFQTENPDVRVVQFHPGVIETEMFHRSGMQLTLDDVSLPASFAVWLASPAASWVKGLFLWAHWDIEELEKLKKEILAKGHLKLTLGGFPQVEKPAVVV
;
A
#
# COMPACT_ATOMS: atom_id res chain seq x y z
N MET A 1 10.08 -10.05 21.54
CA MET A 1 10.98 -11.10 21.01
C MET A 1 11.15 -10.84 19.53
N ALA A 2 12.38 -10.78 19.03
CA ALA A 2 12.61 -10.75 17.58
C ALA A 2 12.13 -12.08 16.97
N PRO A 3 11.48 -12.08 15.81
CA PRO A 3 11.09 -13.31 15.14
C PRO A 3 12.32 -14.20 14.88
N SER A 4 12.15 -15.52 15.07
CA SER A 4 13.16 -16.53 14.71
C SER A 4 13.62 -16.36 13.25
N PRO A 5 14.87 -16.73 12.89
CA PRO A 5 15.31 -16.75 11.49
C PRO A 5 14.40 -17.58 10.57
N ASN A 6 13.65 -18.54 11.14
CA ASN A 6 12.70 -19.41 10.44
C ASN A 6 11.23 -19.02 10.68
N PHE A 7 10.97 -17.80 11.17
CA PHE A 7 9.61 -17.36 11.44
C PHE A 7 8.87 -17.05 10.14
N GLU A 8 7.80 -17.79 9.90
CA GLU A 8 6.84 -17.49 8.84
C GLU A 8 5.49 -17.10 9.44
N TRP A 9 4.90 -16.04 8.90
CA TRP A 9 3.51 -15.71 9.22
C TRP A 9 2.58 -16.76 8.64
N PRO A 10 1.43 -17.05 9.28
CA PRO A 10 0.38 -17.83 8.67
C PRO A 10 0.02 -17.26 7.28
N SER A 11 0.04 -18.12 6.26
CA SER A 11 -0.23 -17.74 4.88
C SER A 11 -1.62 -18.22 4.46
N TYR A 12 -2.30 -17.43 3.63
CA TYR A 12 -3.57 -17.83 3.02
C TYR A 12 -3.35 -18.78 1.82
N THR A 13 -2.17 -18.72 1.21
CA THR A 13 -1.72 -19.59 0.10
C THR A 13 -0.62 -20.54 0.59
N ASN A 14 -0.50 -21.72 -0.03
CA ASN A 14 0.55 -22.68 0.28
C ASN A 14 1.92 -22.15 -0.16
N THR A 15 1.96 -21.52 -1.33
CA THR A 15 3.17 -20.88 -1.85
C THR A 15 3.30 -19.47 -1.26
N VAL A 16 4.49 -19.16 -0.75
CA VAL A 16 4.88 -17.88 -0.17
C VAL A 16 6.04 -17.31 -0.97
N HIS A 17 5.85 -16.12 -1.55
CA HIS A 17 6.87 -15.43 -2.33
C HIS A 17 7.61 -14.39 -1.50
N ARG A 18 8.91 -14.22 -1.78
CA ARG A 18 9.81 -13.25 -1.13
C ARG A 18 10.35 -12.19 -2.10
N SER A 19 10.13 -12.37 -3.40
CA SER A 19 10.58 -11.49 -4.48
C SER A 19 9.58 -11.59 -5.64
N VAL A 20 9.76 -10.76 -6.67
CA VAL A 20 8.96 -10.86 -7.91
C VAL A 20 9.00 -12.28 -8.50
N TYR A 21 7.83 -12.74 -8.98
CA TYR A 21 7.65 -14.03 -9.65
C TYR A 21 6.84 -13.85 -10.95
N PRO A 22 6.83 -14.83 -11.88
CA PRO A 22 6.35 -14.63 -13.25
C PRO A 22 4.94 -14.03 -13.38
N ALA A 23 4.00 -14.46 -12.52
CA ALA A 23 2.62 -14.02 -12.61
C ALA A 23 2.42 -12.52 -12.29
N ILE A 24 3.28 -11.93 -11.46
CA ILE A 24 3.25 -10.50 -11.11
C ILE A 24 4.34 -9.67 -11.81
N ASP A 25 5.17 -10.26 -12.68
CA ASP A 25 6.26 -9.51 -13.33
C ASP A 25 5.69 -8.28 -14.08
N PRO A 26 6.15 -7.06 -13.79
CA PRO A 26 5.67 -5.85 -14.45
C PRO A 26 5.93 -5.81 -15.96
N SER A 27 6.91 -6.59 -16.47
CA SER A 27 7.17 -6.68 -17.91
C SER A 27 6.24 -7.62 -18.66
N SER A 28 5.44 -8.43 -17.94
CA SER A 28 4.46 -9.31 -18.56
C SER A 28 3.32 -8.50 -19.20
N PRO A 29 2.86 -8.84 -20.44
CA PRO A 29 1.78 -8.12 -21.10
C PRO A 29 0.47 -8.04 -20.29
N SER A 30 0.19 -9.06 -19.46
CA SER A 30 -0.97 -9.11 -18.56
C SER A 30 -0.93 -8.05 -17.45
N ASN A 31 0.26 -7.53 -17.13
CA ASN A 31 0.51 -6.53 -16.10
C ASN A 31 0.84 -5.14 -16.69
N SER A 32 0.53 -4.92 -17.98
CA SER A 32 0.86 -3.66 -18.65
C SER A 32 0.11 -2.46 -18.03
N ALA A 33 0.86 -1.39 -17.80
CA ALA A 33 0.35 -0.08 -17.42
C ALA A 33 0.36 0.92 -18.60
N ALA A 34 0.46 0.43 -19.85
CA ALA A 34 0.52 1.28 -21.03
C ALA A 34 -0.63 2.30 -21.07
N GLY A 35 -0.29 3.57 -21.32
CA GLY A 35 -1.25 4.67 -21.36
C GLY A 35 -1.69 5.19 -19.98
N LYS A 36 -1.33 4.53 -18.87
CA LYS A 36 -1.78 4.88 -17.52
C LYS A 36 -0.95 5.98 -16.88
N VAL A 37 -1.62 6.89 -16.18
CA VAL A 37 -1.00 7.88 -15.29
C VAL A 37 -1.06 7.37 -13.86
N VAL A 38 0.11 7.24 -13.23
CA VAL A 38 0.27 6.69 -11.88
C VAL A 38 0.82 7.75 -10.93
N LEU A 39 0.26 7.86 -9.73
CA LEU A 39 0.76 8.73 -8.68
C LEU A 39 1.09 7.92 -7.42
N VAL A 40 2.30 8.08 -6.87
CA VAL A 40 2.78 7.35 -5.70
C VAL A 40 3.16 8.32 -4.58
N THR A 41 2.47 8.26 -3.44
CA THR A 41 2.87 9.03 -2.25
C THR A 41 4.06 8.37 -1.55
N GLY A 42 5.02 9.14 -1.05
CA GLY A 42 6.24 8.59 -0.47
C GLY A 42 7.11 7.85 -1.50
N GLY A 43 7.04 8.25 -2.78
CA GLY A 43 7.73 7.56 -3.89
C GLY A 43 9.23 7.86 -4.03
N GLY A 44 9.81 8.65 -3.11
CA GLY A 44 11.23 9.01 -3.14
C GLY A 44 12.20 7.92 -2.63
N SER A 45 11.72 6.97 -1.81
CA SER A 45 12.57 5.92 -1.22
C SER A 45 11.78 4.64 -0.91
N GLY A 46 12.50 3.58 -0.54
CA GLY A 46 11.91 2.31 -0.07
C GLY A 46 10.88 1.72 -1.03
N VAL A 47 9.80 1.19 -0.46
CA VAL A 47 8.71 0.52 -1.21
C VAL A 47 8.07 1.45 -2.25
N GLY A 48 7.83 2.72 -1.91
CA GLY A 48 7.23 3.68 -2.85
C GLY A 48 8.07 3.92 -4.09
N LYS A 49 9.40 4.04 -3.95
CA LYS A 49 10.31 4.13 -5.10
C LYS A 49 10.32 2.84 -5.92
N GLY A 50 10.31 1.68 -5.25
CA GLY A 50 10.20 0.38 -5.92
C GLY A 50 8.91 0.26 -6.75
N ILE A 51 7.77 0.66 -6.19
CA ILE A 51 6.48 0.70 -6.90
C ILE A 51 6.55 1.62 -8.12
N ALA A 52 7.11 2.84 -7.98
CA ALA A 52 7.29 3.74 -9.10
C ALA A 52 8.14 3.11 -10.21
N GLN A 53 9.23 2.42 -9.86
CA GLN A 53 10.07 1.69 -10.79
C GLN A 53 9.33 0.54 -11.49
N ALA A 54 8.50 -0.21 -10.76
CA ALA A 54 7.70 -1.29 -11.34
C ALA A 54 6.67 -0.77 -12.35
N TYR A 55 5.99 0.36 -12.07
CA TYR A 55 5.08 0.98 -13.03
C TYR A 55 5.78 1.53 -14.27
N ILE A 56 7.01 2.05 -14.13
CA ILE A 56 7.85 2.42 -15.28
C ILE A 56 8.20 1.17 -16.11
N LYS A 57 8.56 0.06 -15.47
CA LYS A 57 8.84 -1.23 -16.14
C LYS A 57 7.58 -1.77 -16.85
N ALA A 58 6.40 -1.55 -16.29
CA ALA A 58 5.11 -1.89 -16.90
C ALA A 58 4.65 -0.97 -18.05
N GLY A 59 5.44 0.06 -18.38
CA GLY A 59 5.18 0.96 -19.50
C GLY A 59 4.16 2.05 -19.20
N ALA A 60 4.00 2.47 -17.94
CA ALA A 60 3.15 3.61 -17.58
C ALA A 60 3.44 4.83 -18.47
N LYS A 61 2.40 5.57 -18.86
CA LYS A 61 2.54 6.83 -19.61
C LYS A 61 3.30 7.86 -18.79
N ALA A 62 2.92 7.99 -17.51
CA ALA A 62 3.56 8.87 -16.57
C ALA A 62 3.52 8.30 -15.15
N VAL A 63 4.57 8.60 -14.38
CA VAL A 63 4.66 8.29 -12.95
C VAL A 63 5.02 9.56 -12.18
N THR A 64 4.11 9.99 -11.32
CA THR A 64 4.35 11.08 -10.35
C THR A 64 4.76 10.47 -9.01
N ILE A 65 5.87 10.92 -8.43
CA ILE A 65 6.26 10.59 -7.06
C ILE A 65 6.17 11.82 -6.15
N LEU A 66 5.59 11.64 -4.96
CA LEU A 66 5.44 12.69 -3.95
C LEU A 66 6.25 12.37 -2.71
N GLY A 67 6.71 13.40 -2.00
CA GLY A 67 7.39 13.25 -0.72
C GLY A 67 7.77 14.59 -0.09
N ARG A 68 8.29 14.56 1.14
CA ARG A 68 8.61 15.77 1.90
C ARG A 68 10.00 16.35 1.61
N ARG A 69 10.91 15.48 1.18
CA ARG A 69 12.36 15.76 1.03
C ARG A 69 12.69 15.92 -0.45
N GLU A 70 12.89 17.17 -0.89
CA GLU A 70 13.16 17.52 -2.29
C GLU A 70 14.42 16.84 -2.85
N ASN A 71 15.48 16.79 -2.05
CA ASN A 71 16.74 16.15 -2.42
C ASN A 71 16.57 14.64 -2.70
N ILE A 72 15.79 13.94 -1.86
CA ILE A 72 15.50 12.52 -2.03
C ILE A 72 14.62 12.28 -3.27
N LEU A 73 13.63 13.14 -3.52
CA LEU A 73 12.80 13.07 -4.73
C LEU A 73 13.62 13.29 -6.00
N SER A 74 14.51 14.28 -5.98
CA SER A 74 15.39 14.60 -7.12
C SER A 74 16.36 13.45 -7.43
N GLU A 75 16.91 12.81 -6.39
CA GLU A 75 17.75 11.63 -6.56
C GLU A 75 16.95 10.41 -7.06
N ALA A 76 15.74 10.19 -6.53
CA ALA A 76 14.84 9.14 -6.99
C ALA A 76 14.50 9.31 -8.47
N LYS A 77 14.11 10.52 -8.88
CA LYS A 77 13.82 10.86 -10.29
C LYS A 77 15.01 10.53 -11.20
N ARG A 78 16.21 11.03 -10.89
CA ARG A 78 17.42 10.73 -11.66
C ARG A 78 17.69 9.23 -11.77
N ASN A 79 17.40 8.45 -10.73
CA ASN A 79 17.58 7.00 -10.76
C ASN A 79 16.53 6.30 -11.62
N LEU A 80 15.27 6.76 -11.57
CA LEU A 80 14.16 6.19 -12.35
C LEU A 80 14.31 6.52 -13.86
N GLU A 81 14.83 7.72 -14.18
CA GLU A 81 15.12 8.18 -15.54
C GLU A 81 16.28 7.43 -16.22
N LYS A 82 17.08 6.65 -15.47
CA LYS A 82 18.11 5.77 -16.07
C LYS A 82 17.52 4.60 -16.84
N SER A 83 16.26 4.25 -16.60
CA SER A 83 15.58 3.26 -17.41
C SER A 83 15.41 3.78 -18.83
N SER A 84 15.58 2.93 -19.86
CA SER A 84 15.31 3.31 -21.26
C SER A 84 13.81 3.45 -21.57
N SER A 85 12.98 3.70 -20.56
CA SER A 85 11.53 3.80 -20.70
C SER A 85 11.12 5.19 -21.19
N PRO A 86 10.10 5.30 -22.06
CA PRO A 86 9.52 6.59 -22.45
C PRO A 86 8.62 7.21 -21.36
N THR A 87 8.44 6.56 -20.21
CA THR A 87 7.58 7.06 -19.12
C THR A 87 8.00 8.46 -18.65
N LYS A 88 7.07 9.43 -18.64
CA LYS A 88 7.32 10.76 -18.08
C LYS A 88 7.32 10.70 -16.54
N ILE A 89 8.37 11.19 -15.90
CA ILE A 89 8.52 11.16 -14.44
C ILE A 89 8.38 12.57 -13.84
N LEU A 90 7.41 12.73 -12.94
CA LEU A 90 7.14 13.98 -12.22
C LEU A 90 7.45 13.81 -10.73
N THR A 91 7.85 14.90 -10.09
CA THR A 91 8.13 14.97 -8.66
C THR A 91 7.47 16.19 -8.06
N PHE A 92 6.81 16.05 -6.92
CA PHE A 92 6.35 17.20 -6.15
C PHE A 92 6.67 17.03 -4.67
N LYS A 93 7.15 18.11 -4.07
CA LYS A 93 7.27 18.21 -2.62
C LYS A 93 5.90 18.47 -2.01
N ALA A 94 5.38 17.49 -1.28
CA ALA A 94 4.13 17.60 -0.55
C ALA A 94 4.18 16.72 0.69
N ASP A 95 3.64 17.22 1.80
CA ASP A 95 3.27 16.40 2.95
C ASP A 95 1.82 15.97 2.79
N ILE A 96 1.52 14.67 2.98
CA ILE A 96 0.16 14.14 2.80
C ILE A 96 -0.82 14.68 3.85
N VAL A 97 -0.33 15.22 4.98
CA VAL A 97 -1.20 15.88 5.97
C VAL A 97 -1.53 17.33 5.61
N ASP A 98 -0.79 17.94 4.67
CA ASP A 98 -1.11 19.24 4.07
C ASP A 98 -2.01 19.04 2.85
N ALA A 99 -3.32 19.12 3.07
CA ALA A 99 -4.32 18.90 2.03
C ALA A 99 -4.18 19.86 0.84
N LYS A 100 -3.69 21.10 1.06
CA LYS A 100 -3.55 22.08 -0.02
C LYS A 100 -2.34 21.78 -0.88
N ALA A 101 -1.20 21.46 -0.27
CA ALA A 101 -0.01 21.06 -1.00
C ALA A 101 -0.25 19.76 -1.79
N LEU A 102 -0.95 18.80 -1.18
CA LEU A 102 -1.30 17.54 -1.83
C LEU A 102 -2.24 17.76 -3.01
N GLU A 103 -3.32 18.53 -2.85
CA GLU A 103 -4.24 18.89 -3.94
C GLU A 103 -3.50 19.55 -5.11
N ASN A 104 -2.62 20.51 -4.83
CA ASN A 104 -1.85 21.19 -5.87
C ASN A 104 -0.98 20.21 -6.67
N ALA A 105 -0.40 19.19 -6.02
CA ALA A 105 0.40 18.17 -6.69
C ALA A 105 -0.45 17.26 -7.60
N PHE A 106 -1.65 16.87 -7.16
CA PHE A 106 -2.59 16.11 -7.97
C PHE A 106 -3.09 16.93 -9.18
N ALA A 107 -3.52 18.17 -8.94
CA ALA A 107 -3.97 19.07 -10.01
C ALA A 107 -2.88 19.37 -11.04
N THR A 108 -1.63 19.56 -10.59
CA THR A 108 -0.50 19.78 -11.50
C THR A 108 -0.16 18.51 -12.28
N THR A 109 -0.23 17.34 -11.64
CA THR A 109 -0.09 16.04 -12.34
C THR A 109 -1.13 15.91 -13.44
N GLU A 110 -2.41 16.14 -13.13
CA GLU A 110 -3.48 16.06 -14.13
C GLU A 110 -3.23 17.02 -15.30
N LYS A 111 -2.89 18.26 -15.01
CA LYS A 111 -2.58 19.28 -16.01
C LYS A 111 -1.43 18.86 -16.94
N GLU A 112 -0.40 18.22 -16.40
CA GLU A 112 0.84 17.91 -17.13
C GLU A 112 0.81 16.61 -17.93
N VAL A 113 0.08 15.59 -17.45
CA VAL A 113 0.11 14.24 -18.03
C VAL A 113 -1.27 13.62 -18.25
N GLY A 114 -2.34 14.30 -17.84
CA GLY A 114 -3.71 13.83 -17.92
C GLY A 114 -4.22 13.25 -16.59
N PRO A 115 -5.52 12.91 -16.53
CA PRO A 115 -6.15 12.47 -15.29
C PRO A 115 -5.54 11.17 -14.77
N ILE A 116 -5.58 10.98 -13.46
CA ILE A 116 -4.84 9.93 -12.77
C ILE A 116 -5.64 8.62 -12.83
N ASP A 117 -5.06 7.58 -13.43
CA ASP A 117 -5.68 6.26 -13.46
C ASP A 117 -5.47 5.51 -12.13
N ILE A 118 -4.26 5.62 -11.57
CA ILE A 118 -3.83 4.81 -10.43
C ILE A 118 -3.17 5.71 -9.39
N THR A 119 -3.67 5.66 -8.16
CA THR A 119 -2.97 6.26 -7.00
C THR A 119 -2.53 5.17 -6.05
N VAL A 120 -1.25 5.16 -5.71
CA VAL A 120 -0.69 4.31 -4.66
C VAL A 120 -0.41 5.16 -3.42
N ALA A 121 -1.29 5.05 -2.43
CA ALA A 121 -1.15 5.65 -1.12
C ALA A 121 -0.13 4.84 -0.27
N ASN A 122 1.15 5.09 -0.53
CA ASN A 122 2.29 4.41 0.11
C ASN A 122 2.84 5.16 1.34
N ALA A 123 2.74 6.50 1.38
CA ALA A 123 3.28 7.28 2.49
C ALA A 123 2.64 6.87 3.83
N GLY A 124 3.48 6.71 4.85
CA GLY A 124 3.07 6.32 6.19
C GLY A 124 4.12 6.64 7.23
N TYR A 125 3.76 6.45 8.50
CA TYR A 125 4.60 6.74 9.64
C TYR A 125 4.59 5.60 10.64
N LEU A 126 5.78 5.23 11.10
CA LEU A 126 5.99 4.33 12.23
C LEU A 126 6.77 5.13 13.30
N PRO A 127 6.16 5.41 14.46
CA PRO A 127 6.86 6.03 15.58
C PRO A 127 7.82 5.04 16.22
N SER A 128 8.78 5.54 17.00
CA SER A 128 9.66 4.69 17.81
C SER A 128 8.81 3.77 18.72
N PRO A 129 9.21 2.49 18.92
CA PRO A 129 8.51 1.61 19.84
C PRO A 129 8.53 2.18 21.27
N GLY A 130 7.39 2.19 21.94
CA GLY A 130 7.31 2.59 23.35
C GLY A 130 6.04 2.12 24.05
N SER A 131 6.14 1.86 25.35
CA SER A 131 4.97 1.57 26.20
C SER A 131 4.25 2.87 26.54
N LEU A 132 2.90 2.84 26.61
CA LEU A 132 2.11 3.97 27.12
C LEU A 132 2.41 4.32 28.59
N THR A 133 2.99 3.38 29.33
CA THR A 133 3.38 3.57 30.73
C THR A 133 4.84 4.00 30.90
N ASP A 134 5.59 4.17 29.80
CA ASP A 134 6.96 4.68 29.86
C ASP A 134 6.93 6.21 29.98
N GLU A 135 7.54 6.75 31.02
CA GLU A 135 7.61 8.20 31.27
C GLU A 135 8.38 8.95 30.19
N ASN A 136 9.22 8.26 29.41
CA ASN A 136 10.00 8.86 28.31
C ASN A 136 9.30 8.74 26.96
N LEU A 137 8.07 8.19 26.90
CA LEU A 137 7.31 8.12 25.66
C LEU A 137 6.97 9.52 25.18
N ASP A 138 7.37 9.83 23.94
CA ASP A 138 6.89 11.02 23.25
C ASP A 138 5.45 10.78 22.74
N PHE A 139 4.48 11.37 23.45
CA PHE A 139 3.06 11.23 23.11
C PHE A 139 2.68 11.95 21.80
N GLU A 140 3.35 13.04 21.45
CA GLU A 140 3.11 13.73 20.18
C GLU A 140 3.56 12.87 19.00
N GLU A 141 4.73 12.23 19.14
CA GLU A 141 5.24 11.26 18.18
C GLU A 141 4.33 10.02 18.08
N TYR A 142 3.74 9.59 19.20
CA TYR A 142 2.70 8.55 19.22
C TYR A 142 1.48 8.98 18.39
N MET A 143 0.93 10.18 18.62
CA MET A 143 -0.29 10.64 17.95
C MET A 143 -0.08 10.98 16.48
N LYS A 144 1.14 11.37 16.10
CA LYS A 144 1.53 11.63 14.71
C LYS A 144 1.33 10.43 13.77
N SER A 145 1.33 9.19 14.27
CA SER A 145 1.00 8.02 13.47
C SER A 145 -0.46 8.07 12.98
N PHE A 146 -1.39 8.58 13.79
CA PHE A 146 -2.80 8.77 13.42
C PHE A 146 -2.95 9.87 12.39
N ASP A 147 -2.29 11.01 12.60
CA ASP A 147 -2.30 12.12 11.63
C ASP A 147 -1.79 11.69 10.26
N ILE A 148 -0.65 11.00 10.21
CA ILE A 148 -0.05 10.63 8.93
C ILE A 148 -0.80 9.43 8.32
N ASN A 149 -0.97 8.33 9.06
CA ASN A 149 -1.53 7.11 8.49
C ASN A 149 -3.02 7.24 8.17
N ILE A 150 -3.80 7.98 8.97
CA ILE A 150 -5.24 8.14 8.75
C ILE A 150 -5.53 9.40 7.95
N LYS A 151 -5.28 10.59 8.53
CA LYS A 151 -5.62 11.87 7.87
C LYS A 151 -4.85 12.04 6.56
N GLY A 152 -3.58 11.67 6.49
CA GLY A 152 -2.82 11.70 5.25
C GLY A 152 -3.39 10.78 4.15
N THR A 153 -3.87 9.59 4.51
CA THR A 153 -4.54 8.67 3.57
C THR A 153 -5.89 9.24 3.10
N ILE A 154 -6.68 9.81 4.01
CA ILE A 154 -7.95 10.48 3.67
C ILE A 154 -7.72 11.63 2.71
N ASN A 155 -6.72 12.49 2.97
CA ASN A 155 -6.36 13.58 2.07
C ASN A 155 -5.98 13.05 0.69
N THR A 156 -5.17 11.98 0.63
CA THR A 156 -4.75 11.35 -0.62
C THR A 156 -5.94 10.82 -1.42
N PHE A 157 -6.87 10.13 -0.76
CA PHE A 157 -8.08 9.63 -1.42
C PHE A 157 -8.97 10.77 -1.93
N ARG A 158 -9.18 11.82 -1.12
CA ARG A 158 -9.96 13.00 -1.53
C ARG A 158 -9.38 13.69 -2.76
N SER A 159 -8.06 13.87 -2.83
CA SER A 159 -7.42 14.46 -4.01
C SER A 159 -7.46 13.51 -5.21
N PHE A 160 -7.26 12.21 -5.01
CA PHE A 160 -7.45 11.22 -6.08
C PHE A 160 -8.85 11.30 -6.68
N MET A 161 -9.90 11.32 -5.87
CA MET A 161 -11.29 11.34 -6.35
C MET A 161 -11.63 12.55 -7.23
N LYS A 162 -10.96 13.69 -7.03
CA LYS A 162 -11.17 14.90 -7.87
C LYS A 162 -10.44 14.86 -9.19
N HIS A 163 -9.31 14.14 -9.25
CA HIS A 163 -8.37 14.15 -10.38
C HIS A 163 -8.27 12.78 -11.08
N LYS A 164 -9.13 11.82 -10.70
CA LYS A 164 -9.14 10.48 -11.27
C LYS A 164 -9.63 10.50 -12.72
N SER A 165 -9.15 9.55 -13.51
CA SER A 165 -9.71 9.30 -14.85
C SER A 165 -11.21 9.02 -14.77
N SER A 166 -11.96 9.55 -15.73
CA SER A 166 -13.38 9.22 -15.95
C SER A 166 -13.55 7.99 -16.85
N THR A 167 -12.45 7.40 -17.33
CA THR A 167 -12.42 6.27 -18.24
C THR A 167 -11.67 5.10 -17.64
N GLY A 168 -12.03 3.87 -18.02
CA GLY A 168 -11.48 2.66 -17.42
C GLY A 168 -11.97 2.45 -15.99
N GLU A 169 -11.16 1.76 -15.18
CA GLU A 169 -11.42 1.50 -13.76
C GLU A 169 -10.35 2.21 -12.91
N PRO A 170 -10.62 3.44 -12.43
CA PRO A 170 -9.69 4.16 -11.57
C PRO A 170 -9.37 3.34 -10.33
N THR A 171 -8.09 3.25 -9.97
CA THR A 171 -7.62 2.35 -8.92
C THR A 171 -6.88 3.10 -7.82
N PHE A 172 -7.31 2.93 -6.57
CA PHE A 172 -6.63 3.40 -5.38
C PHE A 172 -6.05 2.21 -4.61
N ILE A 173 -4.73 2.14 -4.53
CA ILE A 173 -4.00 1.09 -3.82
C ILE A 173 -3.42 1.69 -2.55
N ALA A 174 -3.81 1.18 -1.39
CA ALA A 174 -3.30 1.65 -0.11
C ALA A 174 -2.34 0.64 0.51
N LEU A 175 -1.15 1.12 0.91
CA LEU A 175 -0.23 0.28 1.67
C LEU A 175 -0.62 0.28 3.14
N ASN A 176 -0.96 -0.91 3.60
CA ASN A 176 -1.27 -1.20 4.96
C ASN A 176 -0.22 -2.16 5.54
N THR A 177 -0.56 -2.89 6.60
CA THR A 177 0.39 -3.79 7.25
C THR A 177 -0.33 -4.94 7.95
N GLY A 178 0.34 -6.09 8.08
CA GLY A 178 -0.11 -7.18 8.93
C GLY A 178 -0.42 -6.71 10.35
N ALA A 179 0.33 -5.72 10.88
CA ALA A 179 0.10 -5.14 12.20
C ALA A 179 -1.31 -4.52 12.41
N ALA A 180 -2.09 -4.31 11.34
CA ALA A 180 -3.48 -3.85 11.44
C ALA A 180 -4.44 -4.93 11.97
N HIS A 181 -4.07 -6.21 11.91
CA HIS A 181 -4.99 -7.32 12.18
C HIS A 181 -4.36 -8.57 12.81
N VAL A 182 -3.03 -8.67 12.88
CA VAL A 182 -2.37 -9.70 13.70
C VAL A 182 -2.36 -9.29 15.18
N PRO A 183 -2.13 -10.25 16.11
CA PRO A 183 -2.12 -9.95 17.54
C PRO A 183 -1.17 -8.81 17.92
N PRO A 184 -1.52 -7.96 18.92
CA PRO A 184 -0.69 -6.85 19.34
C PRO A 184 0.71 -7.29 19.78
N PHE A 185 1.71 -6.49 19.42
CA PHE A 185 3.08 -6.62 19.93
C PHE A 185 3.34 -5.57 21.01
N PRO A 186 4.11 -5.89 22.06
CA PRO A 186 4.55 -4.89 23.04
C PRO A 186 5.18 -3.69 22.35
N SER A 187 4.87 -2.48 22.86
CA SER A 187 5.41 -1.20 22.37
C SER A 187 5.01 -0.80 20.94
N GLY A 188 4.14 -1.56 20.26
CA GLY A 188 3.69 -1.30 18.89
C GLY A 188 2.29 -0.69 18.75
N SER A 189 1.65 -0.29 19.86
CA SER A 189 0.22 0.05 19.89
C SER A 189 -0.15 1.23 18.99
N SER A 190 0.68 2.27 18.91
CA SER A 190 0.44 3.44 18.05
C SER A 190 0.31 3.05 16.58
N TYR A 191 1.31 2.30 16.07
CA TYR A 191 1.36 1.92 14.67
C TYR A 191 0.25 0.93 14.33
N ALA A 192 0.06 -0.10 15.16
CA ALA A 192 -0.99 -1.09 14.96
C ALA A 192 -2.39 -0.45 14.98
N ALA A 193 -2.68 0.40 15.96
CA ALA A 193 -3.97 1.07 16.09
C ALA A 193 -4.24 2.03 14.92
N SER A 194 -3.26 2.87 14.54
CA SER A 194 -3.42 3.79 13.41
C SER A 194 -3.62 3.04 12.08
N LYS A 195 -2.96 1.89 11.89
CA LYS A 195 -3.11 1.06 10.69
C LYS A 195 -4.40 0.24 10.67
N ALA A 196 -4.88 -0.24 11.81
CA ALA A 196 -6.22 -0.83 11.94
C ALA A 196 -7.32 0.19 11.62
N ALA A 197 -7.20 1.42 12.13
CA ALA A 197 -8.12 2.51 11.80
C ALA A 197 -8.05 2.87 10.31
N GLN A 198 -6.83 2.99 9.75
CA GLN A 198 -6.64 3.21 8.32
C GLN A 198 -7.33 2.11 7.49
N ALA A 199 -7.21 0.85 7.90
CA ALA A 199 -7.80 -0.29 7.18
C ALA A 199 -9.33 -0.22 7.09
N GLN A 200 -9.99 0.21 8.16
CA GLN A 200 -11.44 0.40 8.16
C GLN A 200 -11.86 1.59 7.29
N VAL A 201 -11.14 2.71 7.37
CA VAL A 201 -11.40 3.88 6.51
C VAL A 201 -11.26 3.52 5.02
N ILE A 202 -10.24 2.75 4.64
CA ILE A 202 -10.06 2.30 3.24
C ILE A 202 -11.21 1.37 2.80
N SER A 203 -11.71 0.52 3.70
CA SER A 203 -12.86 -0.35 3.40
C SER A 203 -14.14 0.46 3.16
N ALA A 204 -14.32 1.57 3.90
CA ALA A 204 -15.40 2.52 3.65
C ALA A 204 -15.27 3.21 2.28
N PHE A 205 -14.05 3.62 1.89
CA PHE A 205 -13.82 4.21 0.56
C PHE A 205 -14.32 3.31 -0.58
N GLN A 206 -14.03 2.00 -0.54
CA GLN A 206 -14.55 1.08 -1.55
C GLN A 206 -16.09 1.01 -1.53
N THR A 207 -16.67 0.94 -0.33
CA THR A 207 -18.12 0.76 -0.15
C THR A 207 -18.89 1.97 -0.67
N GLU A 208 -18.36 3.17 -0.44
CA GLU A 208 -18.95 4.44 -0.84
C GLU A 208 -18.73 4.77 -2.33
N ASN A 209 -17.73 4.16 -2.98
CA ASN A 209 -17.31 4.49 -4.36
C ASN A 209 -17.20 3.22 -5.22
N PRO A 210 -18.33 2.60 -5.61
CA PRO A 210 -18.33 1.32 -6.31
C PRO A 210 -17.76 1.37 -7.74
N ASP A 211 -17.65 2.57 -8.32
CA ASP A 211 -17.04 2.86 -9.63
C ASP A 211 -15.50 2.94 -9.58
N VAL A 212 -14.92 2.94 -8.38
CA VAL A 212 -13.48 2.96 -8.14
C VAL A 212 -13.04 1.63 -7.55
N ARG A 213 -11.92 1.11 -8.02
CA ARG A 213 -11.26 -0.03 -7.39
C ARG A 213 -10.40 0.48 -6.24
N VAL A 214 -10.79 0.17 -5.02
CA VAL A 214 -10.01 0.48 -3.81
C VAL A 214 -9.54 -0.84 -3.21
N VAL A 215 -8.23 -0.99 -3.02
CA VAL A 215 -7.63 -2.21 -2.45
C VAL A 215 -6.51 -1.83 -1.50
N GLN A 216 -6.29 -2.66 -0.49
CA GLN A 216 -5.17 -2.48 0.42
C GLN A 216 -4.39 -3.77 0.60
N PHE A 217 -3.10 -3.63 0.88
CA PHE A 217 -2.26 -4.80 1.11
C PHE A 217 -1.12 -4.55 2.08
N HIS A 218 -0.66 -5.62 2.73
CA HIS A 218 0.58 -5.67 3.46
C HIS A 218 1.76 -5.94 2.49
N PRO A 219 2.79 -5.08 2.46
CA PRO A 219 3.87 -5.17 1.48
C PRO A 219 4.96 -6.20 1.81
N GLY A 220 4.93 -6.81 2.99
CA GLY A 220 6.03 -7.61 3.50
C GLY A 220 6.97 -6.86 4.45
N VAL A 221 8.05 -7.54 4.80
CA VAL A 221 9.11 -7.07 5.72
C VAL A 221 10.31 -6.64 4.88
N ILE A 222 10.22 -5.40 4.39
CA ILE A 222 11.16 -4.80 3.44
C ILE A 222 12.16 -3.90 4.18
N GLU A 223 13.44 -3.99 3.80
CA GLU A 223 14.46 -3.08 4.30
C GLU A 223 14.17 -1.64 3.85
N THR A 224 13.91 -0.76 4.82
CA THR A 224 13.60 0.66 4.59
C THR A 224 14.06 1.50 5.77
N GLU A 225 14.14 2.82 5.61
CA GLU A 225 14.35 3.76 6.72
C GLU A 225 13.31 3.56 7.85
N MET A 226 12.06 3.24 7.48
CA MET A 226 10.99 2.94 8.44
C MET A 226 11.23 1.63 9.19
N PHE A 227 11.75 0.61 8.50
CA PHE A 227 12.09 -0.67 9.11
C PHE A 227 13.15 -0.50 10.21
N HIS A 228 14.22 0.27 9.97
CA HIS A 228 15.23 0.50 11.00
C HIS A 228 14.69 1.22 12.25
N ARG A 229 13.66 2.08 12.10
CA ARG A 229 12.97 2.70 13.25
C ARG A 229 12.15 1.73 14.08
N SER A 230 11.70 0.62 13.50
CA SER A 230 10.91 -0.39 14.22
C SER A 230 11.71 -1.17 15.27
N GLY A 231 13.05 -1.11 15.20
CA GLY A 231 13.93 -1.91 16.05
C GLY A 231 14.02 -3.39 15.64
N MET A 232 13.32 -3.80 14.58
CA MET A 232 13.48 -5.14 13.99
C MET A 232 14.86 -5.29 13.33
N GLN A 233 15.40 -6.51 13.38
CA GLN A 233 16.74 -6.82 12.88
C GLN A 233 16.74 -7.76 11.66
N LEU A 234 15.56 -8.25 11.23
CA LEU A 234 15.43 -9.19 10.13
C LEU A 234 14.51 -8.65 9.04
N THR A 235 15.04 -8.59 7.82
CA THR A 235 14.29 -8.35 6.59
C THR A 235 14.13 -9.68 5.88
N LEU A 236 12.97 -9.90 5.26
CA LEU A 236 12.62 -11.20 4.68
C LEU A 236 12.34 -11.11 3.18
N ASP A 237 11.91 -9.93 2.71
CA ASP A 237 11.34 -9.79 1.39
C ASP A 237 12.08 -8.71 0.59
N ASP A 238 12.26 -8.96 -0.69
CA ASP A 238 12.82 -8.02 -1.64
C ASP A 238 11.77 -6.98 -2.06
N VAL A 239 12.21 -5.73 -2.26
CA VAL A 239 11.32 -4.62 -2.63
C VAL A 239 10.58 -4.85 -3.96
N SER A 240 11.10 -5.71 -4.84
CA SER A 240 10.42 -6.06 -6.09
C SER A 240 9.10 -6.80 -5.86
N LEU A 241 8.92 -7.49 -4.74
CA LEU A 241 7.68 -8.22 -4.43
C LEU A 241 6.50 -7.25 -4.30
N PRO A 242 6.45 -6.34 -3.30
CA PRO A 242 5.33 -5.40 -3.18
C PRO A 242 5.24 -4.42 -4.35
N ALA A 243 6.36 -4.10 -4.99
CA ALA A 243 6.38 -3.26 -6.16
C ALA A 243 5.62 -3.88 -7.34
N SER A 244 5.91 -5.15 -7.63
CA SER A 244 5.28 -5.90 -8.72
C SER A 244 3.84 -6.30 -8.39
N PHE A 245 3.58 -6.63 -7.12
CA PHE A 245 2.23 -6.89 -6.63
C PHE A 245 1.32 -5.67 -6.80
N ALA A 246 1.82 -4.46 -6.52
CA ALA A 246 1.06 -3.23 -6.76
C ALA A 246 0.69 -3.02 -8.23
N VAL A 247 1.54 -3.44 -9.18
CA VAL A 247 1.21 -3.41 -10.62
C VAL A 247 0.11 -4.43 -10.93
N TRP A 248 0.21 -5.65 -10.42
CA TRP A 248 -0.83 -6.67 -10.59
C TRP A 248 -2.18 -6.20 -10.02
N LEU A 249 -2.21 -5.57 -8.84
CA LEU A 249 -3.42 -5.04 -8.22
C LEU A 249 -4.18 -4.01 -9.10
N ALA A 250 -3.46 -3.30 -9.99
CA ALA A 250 -4.05 -2.38 -10.96
C ALA A 250 -4.40 -3.03 -12.31
N SER A 251 -4.00 -4.29 -12.53
CA SER A 251 -4.30 -5.01 -13.78
C SER A 251 -5.78 -5.41 -13.89
N PRO A 252 -6.31 -5.70 -15.09
CA PRO A 252 -7.66 -6.24 -15.23
C PRO A 252 -7.87 -7.57 -14.48
N ALA A 253 -6.84 -8.41 -14.37
CA ALA A 253 -6.90 -9.71 -13.69
C ALA A 253 -7.25 -9.57 -12.20
N ALA A 254 -6.82 -8.48 -11.56
CA ALA A 254 -7.08 -8.19 -10.15
C ALA A 254 -8.41 -7.44 -9.90
N SER A 255 -9.27 -7.24 -10.90
CA SER A 255 -10.56 -6.53 -10.73
C SER A 255 -11.45 -7.06 -9.60
N TRP A 256 -11.36 -8.36 -9.34
CA TRP A 256 -12.17 -9.01 -8.32
C TRP A 256 -11.70 -8.75 -6.89
N VAL A 257 -10.47 -8.26 -6.67
CA VAL A 257 -9.93 -8.05 -5.31
C VAL A 257 -10.33 -6.70 -4.69
N LYS A 258 -11.21 -5.94 -5.36
CA LYS A 258 -11.69 -4.66 -4.87
C LYS A 258 -12.35 -4.81 -3.49
N GLY A 259 -11.94 -3.96 -2.54
CA GLY A 259 -12.37 -4.00 -1.14
C GLY A 259 -11.71 -5.07 -0.28
N LEU A 260 -10.74 -5.83 -0.80
CA LEU A 260 -10.00 -6.84 -0.02
C LEU A 260 -8.73 -6.26 0.62
N PHE A 261 -8.30 -6.93 1.68
CA PHE A 261 -6.99 -6.80 2.33
C PHE A 261 -6.13 -8.00 1.94
N LEU A 262 -5.02 -7.74 1.25
CA LEU A 262 -4.13 -8.78 0.75
C LEU A 262 -2.75 -8.73 1.42
N TRP A 263 -1.94 -9.78 1.25
CA TRP A 263 -0.51 -9.77 1.56
C TRP A 263 0.25 -10.05 0.28
N ALA A 264 1.29 -9.26 0.00
CA ALA A 264 2.07 -9.39 -1.23
C ALA A 264 2.76 -10.76 -1.35
N HIS A 265 3.01 -11.43 -0.23
CA HIS A 265 3.59 -12.78 -0.17
C HIS A 265 2.72 -13.87 -0.77
N TRP A 266 1.40 -13.65 -0.83
CA TRP A 266 0.49 -14.68 -1.29
C TRP A 266 0.62 -14.89 -2.80
N ASP A 267 0.51 -16.15 -3.21
CA ASP A 267 0.56 -16.54 -4.61
C ASP A 267 -0.75 -16.19 -5.31
N ILE A 268 -0.68 -15.32 -6.33
CA ILE A 268 -1.89 -14.82 -7.00
C ILE A 268 -2.59 -15.90 -7.84
N GLU A 269 -1.88 -16.94 -8.28
CA GLU A 269 -2.47 -18.04 -9.05
C GLU A 269 -3.27 -18.98 -8.14
N GLU A 270 -2.78 -19.20 -6.91
CA GLU A 270 -3.55 -19.86 -5.85
C GLU A 270 -4.76 -19.02 -5.42
N LEU A 271 -4.60 -17.70 -5.25
CA LEU A 271 -5.72 -16.80 -4.94
C LEU A 271 -6.81 -16.85 -6.03
N GLU A 272 -6.42 -16.88 -7.32
CA GLU A 272 -7.39 -16.96 -8.41
C GLU A 272 -8.19 -18.28 -8.37
N LYS A 273 -7.56 -19.40 -7.98
CA LYS A 273 -8.27 -20.68 -7.77
C LYS A 273 -9.27 -20.61 -6.62
N LEU A 274 -8.98 -19.82 -5.58
CA LEU A 274 -9.83 -19.64 -4.40
C LEU A 274 -10.85 -18.51 -4.52
N LYS A 275 -10.81 -17.72 -5.60
CA LYS A 275 -11.64 -16.52 -5.83
C LYS A 275 -13.12 -16.71 -5.52
N LYS A 276 -13.74 -17.78 -6.04
CA LYS A 276 -15.17 -18.05 -5.82
C LYS A 276 -15.49 -18.21 -4.35
N GLU A 277 -14.64 -18.94 -3.62
CA GLU A 277 -14.80 -19.16 -2.18
C GLU A 277 -14.56 -17.88 -1.38
N ILE A 278 -13.48 -17.14 -1.68
CA ILE A 278 -13.15 -15.87 -1.03
C ILE A 278 -14.34 -14.90 -1.11
N LEU A 279 -14.90 -14.74 -2.31
CA LEU A 279 -16.02 -13.83 -2.54
C LEU A 279 -17.31 -14.32 -1.88
N ALA A 280 -17.62 -15.61 -1.97
CA ALA A 280 -18.83 -16.18 -1.38
C ALA A 280 -18.85 -16.09 0.15
N LYS A 281 -17.70 -16.32 0.80
CA LYS A 281 -17.55 -16.27 2.26
C LYS A 281 -17.22 -14.89 2.79
N GLY A 282 -16.95 -13.91 1.92
CA GLY A 282 -16.53 -12.56 2.33
C GLY A 282 -15.17 -12.54 3.04
N HIS A 283 -14.28 -13.51 2.75
CA HIS A 283 -12.94 -13.57 3.32
C HIS A 283 -12.08 -12.38 2.88
N LEU A 284 -10.96 -12.19 3.58
CA LEU A 284 -9.96 -11.15 3.28
C LEU A 284 -10.48 -9.71 3.43
N LYS A 285 -11.62 -9.54 4.10
CA LYS A 285 -12.10 -8.23 4.57
C LYS A 285 -11.75 -8.08 6.04
N LEU A 286 -11.35 -6.88 6.45
CA LEU A 286 -11.09 -6.64 7.86
C LEU A 286 -12.43 -6.53 8.61
N THR A 287 -12.77 -7.57 9.37
CA THR A 287 -13.99 -7.63 10.18
C THR A 287 -13.65 -7.74 11.66
N LEU A 288 -14.50 -7.21 12.53
CA LEU A 288 -14.43 -7.48 13.96
C LEU A 288 -14.98 -8.88 14.23
N GLY A 289 -14.14 -9.76 14.78
CA GLY A 289 -14.57 -11.10 15.18
C GLY A 289 -15.77 -11.02 16.12
N GLY A 290 -16.83 -11.78 15.79
CA GLY A 290 -18.08 -11.79 16.57
C GLY A 290 -19.19 -10.87 16.08
N PHE A 291 -19.02 -10.12 14.97
CA PHE A 291 -20.08 -9.25 14.44
C PHE A 291 -20.29 -9.36 12.91
N PRO A 292 -21.50 -9.74 12.45
CA PRO A 292 -22.52 -10.51 13.16
C PRO A 292 -22.05 -11.96 13.35
N GLN A 293 -22.47 -12.61 14.44
CA GLN A 293 -22.16 -14.01 14.73
C GLN A 293 -22.90 -14.94 13.74
N VAL A 294 -22.39 -15.08 12.52
CA VAL A 294 -23.04 -15.91 11.47
C VAL A 294 -22.86 -17.40 11.76
N GLU A 295 -21.85 -17.77 12.55
CA GLU A 295 -21.67 -19.13 13.08
C GLU A 295 -21.57 -19.08 14.60
N LYS A 296 -22.42 -19.87 15.28
CA LYS A 296 -22.30 -20.10 16.72
C LYS A 296 -20.90 -20.65 16.97
N PRO A 297 -20.13 -20.14 17.96
CA PRO A 297 -18.86 -20.73 18.31
C PRO A 297 -19.13 -22.19 18.68
N ALA A 298 -18.50 -23.11 17.95
CA ALA A 298 -18.37 -24.47 18.43
C ALA A 298 -17.58 -24.37 19.73
N VAL A 299 -18.29 -24.54 20.85
CA VAL A 299 -17.67 -24.77 22.15
C VAL A 299 -16.80 -26.00 21.98
N VAL A 300 -15.48 -25.82 22.07
CA VAL A 300 -14.54 -26.91 22.31
C VAL A 300 -13.81 -26.53 23.58
N VAL A 301 -13.93 -27.45 24.54
CA VAL A 301 -13.55 -27.40 25.97
C VAL A 301 -12.13 -26.91 26.19
#